data_AF-A0AAV4DN42-F1
#
_entry.id   AF-A0AAV4DN42-F1
#
_cell.length_a   1.000
_cell.length_b   1.000
_cell.length_c   1.000
_cell.angle_alpha   90.00
_cell.angle_beta   90.00
_cell.angle_gamma   90.00
#
_symmetry.space_group_name_H-M   'P 1'
#
loop_
_entity.id
_entity.type
_entity.pdbx_description
1 polymer ?
#
loop_
_entity_poly.entity_id
_entity_poly.type
_entity_poly.pdbx_seq_one_letter_code
_entity_poly.pdbx_strand_id
1 'polypeptide(L)'
;MAAVQKAIFSSGILLITAILFALRVDNTVDWNWFLIFIPLWLFDAVMITYLIVNIIIHFRTAFCGNVDRNDMTKNRKYGLLVFCVLKITFQILLCLRLEDFYISLYYVLIPLWIILVAGLIDNFFVLKASGAYR
;
A
#
# COMPACT_ATOMS: atom_id res chain seq x y z
N MET A 1 -16.04 14.28 -12.33
CA MET A 1 -16.88 14.31 -11.11
C MET A 1 -16.63 13.08 -10.22
N ALA A 2 -16.73 11.84 -10.73
CA ALA A 2 -16.55 10.62 -9.91
C ALA A 2 -15.14 10.42 -9.28
N ALA A 3 -14.06 10.87 -9.94
CA ALA A 3 -12.70 10.75 -9.39
C ALA A 3 -12.47 11.64 -8.16
N VAL A 4 -13.08 12.83 -8.15
CA VAL A 4 -12.96 13.79 -7.04
C VAL A 4 -13.66 13.25 -5.80
N GLN A 5 -14.84 12.65 -5.96
CA GLN A 5 -15.60 12.05 -4.86
C GLN A 5 -14.86 10.89 -4.20
N LYS A 6 -14.16 10.06 -4.99
CA LYS A 6 -13.32 8.97 -4.49
C LYS A 6 -12.11 9.48 -3.70
N ALA A 7 -11.50 10.57 -4.15
CA ALA A 7 -10.38 11.20 -3.46
C ALA A 7 -10.81 11.82 -2.13
N ILE A 8 -11.93 12.55 -2.10
CA ILE A 8 -12.45 13.18 -0.87
C ILE A 8 -12.79 12.11 0.18
N PHE A 9 -13.41 11.00 -0.22
CA PHE A 9 -13.75 9.92 0.69
C PHE A 9 -12.50 9.26 1.30
N SER A 10 -11.49 8.97 0.47
CA SER A 10 -10.20 8.44 0.93
C SER A 10 -9.50 9.40 1.90
N SER A 11 -9.44 10.70 1.56
CA SER A 11 -8.82 11.72 2.41
C SER A 11 -9.54 11.89 3.74
N GLY A 12 -10.89 11.83 3.77
CA GLY A 12 -11.66 11.91 5.01
C GLY A 12 -11.37 10.74 5.95
N ILE A 13 -11.31 9.52 5.42
CA ILE A 13 -10.95 8.33 6.20
C ILE A 13 -9.54 8.46 6.76
N LEU A 14 -8.57 8.88 5.94
CA LEU A 14 -7.19 9.07 6.37
C LEU A 14 -7.08 10.13 7.49
N LEU A 15 -7.81 11.25 7.36
CA LEU A 15 -7.85 12.30 8.38
C LEU A 15 -8.42 11.78 9.71
N ILE A 16 -9.53 11.06 9.67
CA ILE A 16 -10.11 10.44 10.87
C ILE A 16 -9.12 9.48 11.53
N THR A 17 -8.43 8.67 10.72
CA THR A 17 -7.40 7.72 11.21
C THR A 17 -6.23 8.46 11.86
N ALA A 18 -5.77 9.56 11.25
CA ALA A 18 -4.69 10.40 11.78
C ALA A 18 -5.09 11.12 13.08
N ILE A 19 -6.34 11.58 13.19
CA ILE A 19 -6.87 12.21 14.40
C ILE A 19 -6.97 11.18 15.54
N LEU A 20 -7.51 9.97 15.26
CA LEU A 20 -7.56 8.88 16.24
C LEU A 20 -6.16 8.44 16.69
N PHE A 21 -5.19 8.42 15.76
CA PHE A 21 -3.78 8.17 16.06
C PHE A 21 -3.20 9.22 17.00
N ALA A 22 -3.40 10.51 16.71
CA ALA A 22 -2.93 11.61 17.55
C ALA A 22 -3.57 11.59 18.95
N LEU A 23 -4.88 11.31 19.03
CA LEU A 23 -5.60 11.19 20.31
C LEU A 23 -5.07 10.05 21.18
N ARG A 24 -4.72 8.90 20.57
CA ARG A 24 -4.13 7.79 21.31
C ARG A 24 -2.72 8.10 21.79
N VAL A 25 -1.90 8.80 20.99
CA VAL A 25 -0.58 9.28 21.43
C VAL A 25 -0.70 10.19 22.65
N ASP A 26 -1.81 10.93 22.77
CA ASP A 26 -2.14 11.76 23.94
C ASP A 26 -2.61 10.95 25.17
N ASN A 27 -2.48 9.61 25.15
CA ASN A 27 -2.88 8.68 26.23
C ASN A 27 -4.34 8.81 26.71
N THR A 28 -5.23 9.38 25.90
CA THR A 28 -6.63 9.60 26.30
C THR A 28 -7.51 8.34 26.21
N VAL A 29 -7.06 7.29 25.51
CA VAL A 29 -7.86 6.10 25.20
C VAL A 29 -7.01 4.85 25.29
N ASP A 30 -7.35 3.84 26.11
CA ASP A 30 -6.57 2.60 26.36
C ASP A 30 -6.70 1.47 25.30
N TRP A 31 -7.21 1.76 24.11
CA TRP A 31 -7.41 0.78 23.04
C TRP A 31 -6.15 0.28 22.32
N ASN A 32 -6.18 -0.95 21.81
CA ASN A 32 -5.06 -1.53 21.06
C ASN A 32 -4.73 -0.69 19.80
N TRP A 33 -3.44 -0.46 19.57
CA TRP A 33 -2.93 0.26 18.39
C TRP A 33 -3.44 -0.31 17.07
N PHE A 34 -3.60 -1.64 16.99
CA PHE A 34 -4.19 -2.29 15.82
C PHE A 34 -5.59 -1.77 15.47
N LEU A 35 -6.41 -1.39 16.46
CA LEU A 35 -7.78 -0.93 16.25
C LEU A 35 -7.83 0.45 15.58
N ILE A 36 -6.89 1.34 15.91
CA ILE A 36 -6.81 2.68 15.33
C ILE A 36 -6.48 2.61 13.84
N PHE A 37 -5.70 1.62 13.43
CA PHE A 37 -5.33 1.41 12.04
C PHE A 37 -6.41 0.69 11.22
N ILE A 38 -7.54 0.25 11.80
CA ILE A 38 -8.62 -0.47 11.07
C ILE A 38 -8.99 0.17 9.73
N PRO A 39 -9.17 1.51 9.62
CA PRO A 39 -9.57 2.12 8.34
C PRO A 39 -8.51 1.95 7.25
N LEU A 40 -7.22 1.96 7.64
CA LEU A 40 -6.09 1.69 6.75
C LEU A 40 -6.05 0.21 6.35
N TRP A 41 -6.19 -0.71 7.32
CA TRP A 41 -6.25 -2.16 7.05
C TRP A 41 -7.39 -2.51 6.08
N LEU A 42 -8.54 -1.85 6.19
CA LEU A 42 -9.66 -2.05 5.28
C LEU A 42 -9.30 -1.64 3.85
N PHE A 43 -8.64 -0.48 3.68
CA PHE A 43 -8.20 -0.01 2.37
C PHE A 43 -7.18 -0.97 1.74
N ASP A 44 -6.18 -1.39 2.51
CA ASP A 44 -5.17 -2.35 2.06
C ASP A 44 -5.80 -3.70 1.67
N ALA A 45 -6.77 -4.19 2.47
CA ALA A 45 -7.51 -5.42 2.17
C ALA A 45 -8.32 -5.33 0.87
N VAL A 46 -9.00 -4.21 0.62
CA VAL A 46 -9.72 -3.97 -0.65
C VAL A 46 -8.74 -3.95 -1.83
N MET A 47 -7.58 -3.31 -1.66
CA MET A 47 -6.54 -3.25 -2.70
C MET A 47 -5.98 -4.64 -3.03
N ILE A 48 -5.63 -5.43 -2.01
CA ILE A 48 -5.14 -6.81 -2.17
C ILE A 48 -6.21 -7.69 -2.82
N THR A 49 -7.46 -7.59 -2.37
CA THR A 49 -8.58 -8.36 -2.96
C THR A 49 -8.74 -8.03 -4.44
N TYR A 50 -8.68 -6.75 -4.81
CA TYR A 50 -8.72 -6.33 -6.21
C TYR A 50 -7.57 -6.93 -7.03
N LEU A 51 -6.34 -6.93 -6.51
CA LEU A 51 -5.18 -7.54 -7.16
C LEU A 51 -5.36 -9.05 -7.34
N ILE A 52 -5.81 -9.76 -6.30
CA ILE A 52 -6.07 -11.21 -6.33
C ILE A 52 -7.11 -11.54 -7.40
N VAL A 53 -8.25 -10.83 -7.43
CA VAL A 53 -9.29 -11.02 -8.45
C VAL A 53 -8.73 -10.81 -9.85
N ASN A 54 -7.93 -9.76 -10.04
CA ASN A 54 -7.33 -9.44 -11.33
C ASN A 54 -6.26 -10.47 -11.76
N ILE A 55 -5.62 -11.14 -10.80
CA ILE A 55 -4.72 -12.28 -11.05
C ILE A 55 -5.53 -13.52 -11.43
N ILE A 56 -6.57 -13.86 -10.68
CA ILE A 56 -7.44 -15.03 -10.95
C ILE A 56 -8.10 -14.91 -12.33
N ILE A 57 -8.65 -13.73 -12.66
CA ILE A 57 -9.23 -13.46 -13.98
C ILE A 57 -8.17 -13.70 -15.04
N HIS A 58 -6.96 -13.14 -14.87
CA HIS A 58 -5.89 -13.32 -15.84
C HIS A 58 -5.49 -14.79 -16.03
N PHE A 59 -5.39 -15.58 -14.95
CA PHE A 59 -5.15 -17.01 -15.03
C PHE A 59 -6.25 -17.76 -15.79
N ARG A 60 -7.53 -17.41 -15.54
CA ARG A 60 -8.67 -17.98 -16.28
C ARG A 60 -8.60 -17.65 -17.78
N THR A 61 -8.27 -16.41 -18.12
CA THR A 61 -8.17 -15.97 -19.53
C THR A 61 -7.00 -16.64 -20.24
N ALA A 62 -5.86 -16.78 -19.56
CA ALA A 62 -4.66 -17.45 -20.09
C ALA A 62 -4.91 -18.94 -20.39
N PHE A 63 -5.72 -19.62 -19.58
CA PHE A 63 -6.06 -21.04 -19.79
C PHE A 63 -6.94 -21.26 -21.03
N CYS A 64 -7.73 -20.26 -21.45
CA CYS A 64 -8.62 -20.36 -22.61
C CYS A 64 -7.91 -20.08 -23.96
N GLY A 65 -6.57 -20.06 -23.98
CA GLY A 65 -5.77 -19.94 -25.20
C GLY A 65 -5.57 -18.51 -25.73
N ASN A 66 -6.16 -17.49 -25.10
CA ASN A 66 -5.89 -16.10 -25.44
C ASN A 66 -4.63 -15.65 -24.69
N VAL A 67 -3.46 -15.98 -25.23
CA VAL A 67 -2.14 -15.57 -24.72
C VAL A 67 -1.97 -14.08 -24.99
N ASP A 68 -2.54 -13.26 -24.11
CA ASP A 68 -2.24 -11.84 -24.08
C ASP A 68 -0.78 -11.66 -23.65
N ARG A 69 0.06 -11.20 -24.60
CA ARG A 69 1.49 -10.87 -24.42
C ARG A 69 1.70 -9.60 -23.61
N ASN A 70 1.05 -9.50 -22.45
CA ASN A 70 1.13 -8.34 -21.60
C ASN A 70 2.11 -8.58 -20.43
N ASP A 71 3.32 -9.05 -20.75
CA ASP A 71 4.37 -9.31 -19.75
C ASP A 71 4.76 -8.05 -18.96
N MET A 72 4.63 -6.87 -19.60
CA MET A 72 4.81 -5.57 -18.94
C MET A 72 3.79 -5.32 -17.82
N THR A 73 2.58 -5.88 -17.92
CA THR A 73 1.54 -5.72 -16.89
C THR A 73 1.66 -6.73 -15.75
N LYS A 74 2.23 -7.91 -16.00
CA LYS A 74 2.49 -8.92 -14.96
C LYS A 74 3.49 -8.39 -13.94
N ASN A 75 4.65 -7.91 -14.39
CA ASN A 75 5.69 -7.37 -13.50
C ASN A 75 5.16 -6.20 -12.65
N ARG A 76 4.31 -5.36 -13.22
CA ARG A 76 3.70 -4.24 -12.49
C ARG A 76 2.70 -4.69 -11.42
N LYS A 77 1.91 -5.73 -11.67
CA LYS A 77 1.00 -6.33 -10.67
C LYS A 77 1.79 -6.94 -9.51
N TYR A 78 2.87 -7.69 -9.79
CA TYR A 78 3.74 -8.25 -8.75
C TYR A 78 4.48 -7.15 -7.97
N GLY A 79 4.97 -6.10 -8.65
CA GLY A 79 5.58 -4.94 -7.99
C GLY A 79 4.60 -4.24 -7.03
N LEU A 80 3.34 -4.06 -7.43
CA LEU A 80 2.29 -3.51 -6.56
C LEU A 80 1.98 -4.42 -5.35
N LEU A 81 1.94 -5.74 -5.53
CA LEU A 81 1.77 -6.68 -4.41
C LEU A 81 2.93 -6.59 -3.41
N VAL A 82 4.17 -6.62 -3.90
CA VAL A 82 5.37 -6.49 -3.06
C VAL A 82 5.35 -5.16 -2.30
N PHE A 83 5.01 -4.07 -2.99
CA PHE A 83 4.84 -2.76 -2.36
C PHE A 83 3.80 -2.79 -1.22
N CYS A 84 2.60 -3.34 -1.47
CA CYS A 84 1.55 -3.48 -0.45
C CYS A 84 2.02 -4.30 0.76
N VAL A 85 2.70 -5.43 0.54
CA VAL A 85 3.22 -6.27 1.63
C VAL A 85 4.24 -5.51 2.47
N LEU A 86 5.21 -4.84 1.84
CA LEU A 86 6.19 -4.01 2.58
C LEU A 86 5.51 -2.91 3.39
N LYS A 87 4.46 -2.30 2.83
CA LYS A 87 3.67 -1.25 3.49
C LYS A 87 2.95 -1.78 4.73
N ILE A 88 2.36 -2.98 4.63
CA ILE A 88 1.73 -3.67 5.76
C ILE A 88 2.76 -4.02 6.83
N THR A 89 3.94 -4.53 6.44
CA THR A 89 5.03 -4.83 7.38
C THR A 89 5.46 -3.58 8.15
N PHE A 90 5.62 -2.44 7.47
CA PHE A 90 5.88 -1.15 8.13
C PHE A 90 4.80 -0.80 9.15
N GLN A 91 3.53 -0.94 8.78
CA GLN A 91 2.40 -0.61 9.65
C GLN A 91 2.35 -1.50 10.90
N ILE A 92 2.62 -2.81 10.76
CA ILE A 92 2.70 -3.73 11.90
C ILE A 92 3.89 -3.40 12.81
N LEU A 93 5.07 -3.13 12.25
CA LEU A 93 6.25 -2.73 13.01
C LEU A 93 6.01 -1.44 13.78
N LEU A 94 5.30 -0.50 13.17
CA LEU A 94 4.90 0.75 13.80
C LEU A 94 3.93 0.48 14.96
N CYS A 95 2.89 -0.32 14.76
CA CYS A 95 1.99 -0.75 15.85
C CYS A 95 2.75 -1.38 17.03
N LEU A 96 3.67 -2.32 16.75
CA LEU A 96 4.49 -2.96 17.78
C LEU A 96 5.35 -1.94 18.53
N ARG A 97 5.94 -0.97 17.84
CA ARG A 97 6.73 0.07 18.50
C ARG A 97 5.88 0.96 19.41
N LEU A 98 4.66 1.28 18.98
CA LEU A 98 3.74 2.11 19.76
C LEU A 98 3.15 1.38 20.98
N GLU A 99 3.12 0.05 20.99
CA GLU A 99 2.76 -0.80 22.14
C GLU A 99 3.92 -0.97 23.16
N ASP A 100 4.83 0.00 23.24
CA ASP A 100 5.96 0.06 24.18
C ASP A 100 7.09 -0.97 23.98
N PHE A 101 7.22 -1.59 22.80
CA PHE A 101 8.42 -2.37 22.50
C PHE A 101 9.62 -1.45 22.24
N TYR A 102 10.77 -1.70 22.89
CA TYR A 102 12.04 -0.95 22.75
C TYR A 102 12.75 -1.16 21.40
N ILE A 103 12.03 -1.02 20.28
CA ILE A 103 12.60 -1.13 18.94
C ILE A 103 13.06 0.25 18.47
N SER A 104 14.30 0.37 18.01
CA SER A 104 14.79 1.65 17.48
C SER A 104 14.00 2.04 16.22
N LEU A 105 13.60 3.31 16.14
CA LEU A 105 12.81 3.88 15.02
C LEU A 105 13.47 3.66 13.66
N TYR A 106 14.80 3.52 13.65
CA TYR A 106 15.58 3.17 12.47
C TYR A 106 15.12 1.85 11.81
N TYR A 107 14.94 0.78 12.59
CA TYR A 107 14.52 -0.53 12.07
C TYR A 107 13.09 -0.50 11.53
N VAL A 108 12.22 0.27 12.19
CA VAL A 108 10.83 0.47 11.75
C VAL A 108 10.79 1.16 10.39
N LEU A 109 11.73 2.07 10.10
CA LEU A 109 11.77 2.80 8.83
C LEU A 109 12.36 2.02 7.65
N ILE A 110 13.06 0.90 7.87
CA ILE A 110 13.73 0.13 6.79
C ILE A 110 12.79 -0.19 5.62
N PRO A 111 11.57 -0.72 5.83
CA PRO A 111 10.67 -1.05 4.72
C PRO A 111 10.23 0.20 3.93
N LEU A 112 10.14 1.35 4.61
CA LEU A 112 9.79 2.63 4.01
C LEU A 112 10.90 3.15 3.11
N TRP A 113 12.17 3.05 3.55
CA TRP A 113 13.33 3.41 2.72
C TRP A 113 13.39 2.56 1.45
N ILE A 114 13.13 1.26 1.57
CA ILE A 114 13.11 0.35 0.41
C ILE A 114 12.00 0.75 -0.57
N ILE A 115 10.80 1.03 -0.06
CA ILE A 115 9.66 1.50 -0.86
C ILE A 115 9.99 2.80 -1.61
N LEU A 116 10.63 3.75 -0.94
CA LEU A 116 10.92 5.06 -1.51
C LEU A 116 11.96 4.97 -2.64
N VAL A 117 12.99 4.15 -2.45
CA VAL A 117 14.02 3.88 -3.48
C VAL A 117 13.41 3.11 -4.65
N ALA A 118 12.61 2.07 -4.40
CA ALA A 118 11.95 1.31 -5.46
C ALA A 118 11.02 2.21 -6.31
N GLY A 119 10.21 3.05 -5.66
CA GLY A 119 9.33 3.99 -6.35
C GLY A 119 10.08 5.02 -7.19
N LEU A 120 11.22 5.54 -6.71
CA LEU A 120 12.07 6.44 -7.50
C LEU A 120 12.62 5.76 -8.76
N ILE A 121 13.07 4.51 -8.62
CA ILE A 121 13.61 3.72 -9.72
C ILE A 121 12.53 3.49 -10.79
N ASP A 122 11.34 3.02 -10.39
CA ASP A 122 10.20 2.82 -11.31
C ASP A 122 9.82 4.12 -12.04
N ASN A 123 9.68 5.23 -11.33
CA ASN A 123 9.35 6.52 -11.94
C ASN A 123 10.42 6.99 -12.92
N PHE A 124 11.70 6.80 -12.60
CA PHE A 124 12.80 7.15 -13.48
C PHE A 124 12.80 6.30 -14.76
N PHE A 125 12.55 4.99 -14.65
CA PHE A 125 12.40 4.11 -15.81
C PHE A 125 11.23 4.53 -16.70
N VAL A 126 10.08 4.88 -16.12
CA VAL A 126 8.91 5.37 -16.86
C VAL A 126 9.21 6.68 -17.58
N LEU A 127 9.89 7.63 -16.93
CA LEU A 127 10.28 8.90 -17.55
C LEU A 127 11.26 8.69 -18.71
N LYS A 128 12.24 7.80 -18.54
CA LYS A 128 13.20 7.45 -19.59
C LYS A 128 12.52 6.79 -20.78
N ALA A 129 11.54 5.92 -20.54
CA ALA A 129 10.73 5.35 -21.61
C ALA A 129 9.96 6.44 -22.33
N SER A 130 9.24 7.31 -21.61
CA SER A 130 8.44 8.41 -22.17
C SER A 130 9.25 9.36 -23.08
N GLY A 131 10.51 9.64 -22.72
CA GLY A 131 11.40 10.48 -23.52
C GLY A 131 11.89 9.87 -24.84
N ALA A 132 11.82 8.55 -25.00
CA ALA A 132 12.28 7.86 -26.21
C ALA A 132 11.26 7.85 -27.36
N TYR A 133 10.01 8.25 -27.11
CA TYR A 133 8.92 8.29 -28.09
C TYR A 133 8.65 9.71 -28.63
N ARG A 134 9.50 10.68 -28.31
CA ARG A 134 9.37 12.08 -28.72
C ARG A 134 10.44 12.48 -29.73
#